data_AF-A0A2S7ETN6-F1
#
_entry.id   AF-A0A2S7ETN6-F1
#
_cell.length_a   1.000
_cell.length_b   1.000
_cell.length_c   1.000
_cell.angle_alpha   90.00
_cell.angle_beta   90.00
_cell.angle_gamma   90.00
#
_symmetry.space_group_name_H-M   'P 1'
#
loop_
_entity.id
_entity.type
_entity.pdbx_description
1 polymer ?
#
loop_
_entity_poly.entity_id
_entity_poly.type
_entity_poly.pdbx_seq_one_letter_code
_entity_poly.pdbx_strand_id
1 'polypeptide(L)'
;MTLIIAADVQDHLILAGDHCAVMLRVSNQGAPEVVLKNYRKMYPWKYGIVAASGDVFVTVWFCRLFLHHESTSRPIDLLQVAREAKQIRTRNGVPCNQSTGNIFLTLPGREGFDLYCVSIEADTIDYEIIEPITTQFSFGKGALDDPAYNAFNSCLRPSFYFQSVDAFHSHHLALLSAFFRRQSAIDELVTASFDAFMLDKRTGIGAFWQISETSKQIAYIDL
;
A
#
# COMPACT_ATOMS: atom_id res chain seq x y z
N MET A 1 11.78 -6.02 1.01
CA MET A 1 10.40 -5.82 1.52
C MET A 1 9.99 -4.38 1.19
N THR A 2 8.72 -4.09 0.98
CA THR A 2 8.27 -2.84 0.33
C THR A 2 7.41 -2.01 1.27
N LEU A 3 7.42 -0.69 1.10
CA LEU A 3 6.78 0.26 2.01
C LEU A 3 5.38 0.66 1.49
N ILE A 4 4.37 0.42 2.32
CA ILE A 4 3.04 1.00 2.21
C ILE A 4 2.73 1.77 3.47
N ILE A 5 2.11 2.92 3.29
CA ILE A 5 1.55 3.77 4.33
C ILE A 5 0.05 3.81 4.14
N ALA A 6 -0.69 3.45 5.18
CA ALA A 6 -2.15 3.43 5.21
C ALA A 6 -2.60 4.24 6.43
N ALA A 7 -3.22 5.40 6.22
CA ALA A 7 -3.62 6.29 7.29
C ALA A 7 -5.10 6.68 7.18
N ASP A 8 -5.79 6.71 8.31
CA ASP A 8 -7.09 7.36 8.45
C ASP A 8 -6.86 8.71 9.15
N VAL A 9 -7.10 9.82 8.46
CA VAL A 9 -6.96 11.17 9.02
C VAL A 9 -8.32 11.76 9.42
N GLN A 10 -9.21 10.91 9.93
CA GLN A 10 -10.56 11.18 10.40
C GLN A 10 -11.59 11.35 9.28
N ASP A 11 -11.40 12.32 8.39
CA ASP A 11 -12.32 12.64 7.29
C ASP A 11 -11.86 12.15 5.91
N HIS A 12 -10.58 11.79 5.80
CA HIS A 12 -9.99 11.20 4.60
C HIS A 12 -9.19 9.94 4.91
N LEU A 13 -9.13 9.04 3.92
CA LEU A 13 -8.22 7.90 3.91
C LEU A 13 -7.04 8.22 3.02
N ILE A 14 -5.82 7.90 3.46
CA ILE A 14 -4.59 8.10 2.71
C ILE A 14 -3.91 6.75 2.53
N LEU A 15 -3.60 6.41 1.29
CA LEU A 15 -2.78 5.25 0.95
C LEU A 15 -1.61 5.68 0.08
N ALA A 16 -0.42 5.19 0.39
CA ALA A 16 0.76 5.42 -0.43
C ALA A 16 1.64 4.18 -0.48
N GLY A 17 2.26 3.92 -1.62
CA GLY A 17 3.15 2.78 -1.80
C GLY A 17 4.34 3.13 -2.69
N ASP A 18 5.54 2.74 -2.26
CA ASP A 18 6.75 2.95 -3.04
C ASP A 18 6.72 2.13 -4.36
N HIS A 19 7.70 2.34 -5.23
CA HIS A 19 7.82 1.65 -6.53
C HIS A 19 8.85 0.51 -6.55
N CYS A 20 9.34 0.03 -5.40
CA CYS A 20 10.25 -1.11 -5.36
C CYS A 20 9.52 -2.46 -5.43
N ALA A 21 10.03 -3.45 -6.15
CA ALA A 21 9.70 -4.85 -5.94
C ALA A 21 10.95 -5.70 -6.05
N VAL A 22 11.03 -6.74 -5.22
CA VAL A 22 12.14 -7.69 -5.24
C VAL A 22 11.59 -9.04 -5.68
N MET A 23 12.15 -9.57 -6.77
CA MET A 23 11.83 -10.89 -7.26
C MET A 23 12.93 -11.87 -6.87
N LEU A 24 12.53 -12.89 -6.10
CA LEU A 24 13.40 -13.98 -5.67
C LEU A 24 13.03 -15.25 -6.42
N ARG A 25 14.05 -15.99 -6.87
CA ARG A 25 13.83 -17.29 -7.50
C ARG A 25 13.77 -18.36 -6.41
N VAL A 26 12.56 -18.72 -5.98
CA VAL A 26 12.33 -19.72 -4.92
C VAL A 26 13.03 -21.06 -5.20
N SER A 27 13.15 -21.45 -6.47
CA SER A 27 13.82 -22.69 -6.88
C SER A 27 15.35 -22.65 -6.83
N ASN A 28 15.96 -21.49 -6.61
CA ASN A 28 17.40 -21.32 -6.52
C ASN A 28 17.74 -20.14 -5.60
N GLN A 29 17.85 -20.42 -4.30
CA GLN A 29 18.13 -19.41 -3.26
C GLN A 29 19.50 -18.74 -3.40
N GLY A 30 20.40 -19.25 -4.25
CA GLY A 30 21.69 -18.62 -4.56
C GLY A 30 21.66 -17.71 -5.79
N ALA A 31 20.52 -17.59 -6.48
CA ALA A 31 20.38 -16.67 -7.61
C ALA A 31 20.31 -15.22 -7.12
N PRO A 32 20.91 -14.26 -7.85
CA PRO A 32 20.83 -12.86 -7.49
C PRO A 32 19.39 -12.37 -7.51
N GLU A 33 19.07 -11.49 -6.56
CA GLU A 33 17.77 -10.84 -6.49
C GLU A 33 17.58 -9.89 -7.69
N VAL A 34 16.37 -9.86 -8.23
CA VAL A 34 16.02 -8.86 -9.25
C VAL A 34 15.21 -7.76 -8.59
N VAL A 35 15.78 -6.55 -8.55
CA VAL A 35 15.13 -5.36 -7.97
C VAL A 35 14.52 -4.52 -9.09
N LEU A 36 13.21 -4.30 -9.02
CA LEU A 36 12.45 -3.43 -9.92
C LEU A 36 12.12 -2.14 -9.17
N LYS A 37 12.60 -0.98 -9.64
CA LYS A 37 12.35 0.33 -8.99
C LYS A 37 11.18 1.13 -9.57
N ASN A 38 10.40 0.51 -10.45
CA ASN A 38 9.24 1.09 -11.14
C ASN A 38 7.98 0.22 -11.01
N TYR A 39 7.95 -0.66 -10.01
CA TYR A 39 6.85 -1.58 -9.77
C TYR A 39 5.75 -0.91 -8.93
N ARG A 40 4.60 -0.67 -9.56
CA ARG A 40 3.44 -0.07 -8.90
C ARG A 40 2.63 -1.10 -8.12
N LYS A 41 2.19 -0.69 -6.92
CA LYS A 41 1.51 -1.56 -5.95
C LYS A 41 0.07 -1.18 -5.67
N MET A 42 -0.38 -0.07 -6.25
CA MET A 42 -1.71 0.47 -6.03
C MET A 42 -2.60 0.17 -7.23
N TYR A 43 -3.73 -0.46 -6.97
CA TYR A 43 -4.69 -0.92 -7.98
C TYR A 43 -6.03 -0.25 -7.72
N PRO A 44 -6.47 0.68 -8.60
CA PRO A 44 -7.77 1.31 -8.44
C PRO A 44 -8.89 0.30 -8.65
N TRP A 45 -9.98 0.50 -7.92
CA TRP A 45 -11.22 -0.24 -8.10
C TRP A 45 -12.41 0.72 -7.90
N LYS A 46 -13.64 0.22 -8.12
CA LYS A 46 -14.87 1.02 -8.19
C LYS A 46 -15.06 2.01 -7.02
N TYR A 47 -14.64 1.63 -5.82
CA TYR A 47 -14.84 2.38 -4.58
C TYR A 47 -13.50 2.79 -3.92
N GLY A 48 -12.43 2.90 -4.70
CA GLY A 48 -11.16 3.48 -4.26
C GLY A 48 -9.96 2.66 -4.71
N ILE A 49 -9.12 2.19 -3.78
CA ILE A 49 -7.84 1.56 -4.14
C ILE A 49 -7.48 0.36 -3.26
N VAL A 50 -6.73 -0.58 -3.84
CA VAL A 50 -6.06 -1.68 -3.15
C VAL A 50 -4.55 -1.46 -3.25
N ALA A 51 -3.83 -1.48 -2.14
CA ALA A 51 -2.38 -1.40 -2.08
C ALA A 51 -1.83 -2.61 -1.32
N ALA A 52 -0.75 -3.24 -1.78
CA ALA A 52 -0.24 -4.42 -1.08
C ALA A 52 1.28 -4.61 -1.13
N SER A 53 1.76 -5.29 -0.09
CA SER A 53 3.18 -5.59 0.17
C SER A 53 3.34 -7.06 0.54
N GLY A 54 4.54 -7.63 0.31
CA GLY A 54 4.81 -9.05 0.53
C GLY A 54 4.89 -9.83 -0.79
N ASP A 55 4.38 -11.06 -0.81
CA ASP A 55 4.33 -11.89 -2.03
C ASP A 55 3.41 -11.24 -3.08
N VAL A 56 4.03 -10.75 -4.15
CA VAL A 56 3.37 -10.11 -5.30
C VAL A 56 2.28 -10.99 -5.90
N PHE A 57 2.47 -12.29 -5.98
CA PHE A 57 1.49 -13.19 -6.58
C PHE A 57 0.31 -13.46 -5.66
N VAL A 58 0.49 -13.50 -4.33
CA VAL A 58 -0.63 -13.53 -3.38
C VAL A 58 -1.51 -12.31 -3.58
N THR A 59 -0.90 -11.13 -3.68
CA THR A 59 -1.61 -9.87 -3.97
C THR A 59 -2.38 -9.94 -5.29
N VAL A 60 -1.74 -10.38 -6.36
CA VAL A 60 -2.38 -10.47 -7.69
C VAL A 60 -3.60 -11.40 -7.64
N TRP A 61 -3.50 -12.55 -6.96
CA TRP A 61 -4.62 -13.46 -6.80
C TRP A 61 -5.73 -12.87 -5.93
N PHE A 62 -5.37 -12.20 -4.83
CA PHE A 62 -6.34 -11.48 -3.99
C PHE A 62 -7.13 -10.48 -4.82
N CYS A 63 -6.46 -9.58 -5.55
CA CYS A 63 -7.12 -8.55 -6.36
C CYS A 63 -8.06 -9.18 -7.42
N ARG A 64 -7.62 -10.26 -8.08
CA ARG A 64 -8.45 -10.95 -9.08
C ARG A 64 -9.70 -11.58 -8.48
N LEU A 65 -9.56 -12.29 -7.36
CA LEU A 65 -10.67 -12.91 -6.65
C LEU A 65 -11.62 -11.84 -6.11
N PHE A 66 -11.09 -10.80 -5.47
CA PHE A 66 -11.84 -9.66 -4.96
C PHE A 66 -12.73 -9.03 -6.05
N LEU A 67 -12.14 -8.66 -7.19
CA LEU A 67 -12.88 -8.06 -8.31
C LEU A 67 -13.90 -9.04 -8.92
N HIS A 68 -13.59 -10.34 -8.95
CA HIS A 68 -14.54 -11.34 -9.37
C HIS A 68 -15.76 -11.40 -8.44
N HIS A 69 -15.54 -11.46 -7.12
CA HIS A 69 -16.62 -11.46 -6.13
C HIS A 69 -17.47 -10.18 -6.22
N GLU A 70 -16.85 -9.00 -6.36
CA GLU A 70 -17.57 -7.72 -6.57
C GLU A 70 -18.48 -7.79 -7.80
N SER A 71 -17.96 -8.30 -8.93
CA SER A 71 -18.73 -8.40 -10.17
C SER A 71 -19.97 -9.31 -10.06
N THR A 72 -19.97 -10.26 -9.12
CA THR A 72 -21.10 -11.16 -8.86
C THR A 72 -22.15 -10.58 -7.92
N SER A 73 -21.98 -9.34 -7.43
CA SER A 73 -22.87 -8.66 -6.47
C SER A 73 -23.09 -9.46 -5.17
N ARG A 74 -22.16 -10.34 -4.82
CA ARG A 74 -22.17 -11.08 -3.56
C ARG A 74 -21.41 -10.28 -2.49
N PRO A 75 -21.80 -10.40 -1.21
CA PRO A 75 -20.98 -9.90 -0.11
C PRO A 75 -19.55 -10.44 -0.23
N ILE A 76 -18.57 -9.56 -0.11
CA ILE A 76 -17.16 -9.94 -0.19
C ILE A 76 -16.68 -10.34 1.20
N ASP A 77 -16.30 -11.61 1.36
CA ASP A 77 -15.59 -12.09 2.55
C ASP A 77 -14.09 -11.96 2.31
N LEU A 78 -13.47 -10.94 2.91
CA LEU A 78 -12.04 -10.66 2.75
C LEU A 78 -11.16 -11.81 3.25
N LEU A 79 -11.56 -12.50 4.31
CA LEU A 79 -10.81 -13.64 4.85
C LEU A 79 -10.87 -14.82 3.88
N GLN A 80 -12.04 -15.08 3.29
CA GLN A 80 -12.17 -16.12 2.27
C GLN A 80 -11.29 -15.80 1.05
N VAL A 81 -11.39 -14.57 0.53
CA VAL A 81 -10.59 -14.13 -0.64
C VAL A 81 -9.09 -14.27 -0.36
N ALA A 82 -8.62 -13.84 0.82
CA ALA A 82 -7.22 -13.96 1.23
C ALA A 82 -6.77 -15.42 1.39
N ARG A 83 -7.60 -16.29 2.01
CA ARG A 83 -7.32 -17.73 2.13
C ARG A 83 -7.19 -18.38 0.76
N GLU A 84 -8.11 -18.09 -0.16
CA GLU A 84 -8.07 -18.63 -1.52
C GLU A 84 -6.83 -18.16 -2.28
N ALA A 85 -6.49 -16.87 -2.21
CA ALA A 85 -5.29 -16.32 -2.83
C ALA A 85 -4.01 -17.02 -2.32
N LYS A 86 -3.89 -17.20 -1.00
CA LYS A 86 -2.77 -17.92 -0.38
C LYS A 86 -2.73 -19.39 -0.80
N GLN A 87 -3.87 -20.07 -0.83
CA GLN A 87 -3.95 -21.48 -1.26
C GLN A 87 -3.54 -21.66 -2.72
N ILE A 88 -3.97 -20.77 -3.62
CA ILE A 88 -3.54 -20.80 -5.03
C ILE A 88 -2.02 -20.63 -5.11
N ARG A 89 -1.46 -19.69 -4.35
CA ARG A 89 -0.01 -19.49 -4.30
C ARG A 89 0.73 -20.74 -3.83
N THR A 90 0.23 -21.40 -2.79
CA THR A 90 0.84 -22.63 -2.26
C THR A 90 0.69 -23.83 -3.20
N ARG A 91 -0.45 -23.98 -3.88
CA ARG A 91 -0.62 -25.02 -4.92
C ARG A 91 0.34 -24.84 -6.10
N ASN A 92 0.81 -23.63 -6.35
CA ASN A 92 1.85 -23.33 -7.34
C ASN A 92 3.29 -23.58 -6.84
N GLY A 93 3.46 -24.30 -5.72
CA GLY A 93 4.76 -24.78 -5.25
C GLY A 93 5.51 -23.84 -4.31
N VAL A 94 4.90 -22.74 -3.86
CA VAL A 94 5.52 -21.83 -2.89
C VAL A 94 5.10 -22.18 -1.45
N PRO A 95 6.06 -22.38 -0.53
CA PRO A 95 5.75 -22.71 0.86
C PRO A 95 4.79 -21.72 1.54
N CYS A 96 3.93 -22.23 2.42
CA CYS A 96 2.92 -21.42 3.12
C CYS A 96 3.54 -20.25 3.91
N ASN A 97 4.73 -20.43 4.47
CA ASN A 97 5.50 -19.41 5.20
C ASN A 97 6.15 -18.35 4.31
N GLN A 98 6.12 -18.52 2.98
CA GLN A 98 6.59 -17.53 2.00
C GLN A 98 5.44 -16.83 1.27
N SER A 99 4.22 -17.39 1.36
CA SER A 99 3.00 -16.81 0.80
C SER A 99 2.37 -15.80 1.76
N THR A 100 3.11 -14.76 2.14
CA THR A 100 2.70 -13.77 3.14
C THR A 100 2.64 -12.36 2.58
N GLY A 101 1.93 -11.46 3.26
CA GLY A 101 1.83 -10.05 2.86
C GLY A 101 0.74 -9.27 3.59
N ASN A 102 0.77 -7.95 3.41
CA ASN A 102 -0.26 -7.04 3.92
C ASN A 102 -0.98 -6.38 2.73
N ILE A 103 -2.30 -6.38 2.78
CA ILE A 103 -3.17 -5.79 1.76
C ILE A 103 -4.02 -4.71 2.43
N PHE A 104 -3.87 -3.48 1.96
CA PHE A 104 -4.63 -2.33 2.39
C PHE A 104 -5.66 -1.98 1.33
N LEU A 105 -6.91 -1.77 1.72
CA LEU A 105 -7.97 -1.46 0.77
C LEU A 105 -9.04 -0.56 1.38
N THR A 106 -9.53 0.38 0.58
CA THR A 106 -10.71 1.18 0.93
C THR A 106 -11.96 0.40 0.57
N LEU A 107 -12.97 0.36 1.44
CA LEU A 107 -14.29 -0.24 1.15
C LEU A 107 -15.42 0.66 1.69
N PRO A 108 -16.63 0.61 1.09
CA PRO A 108 -17.82 1.20 1.70
C PRO A 108 -18.08 0.60 3.09
N GLY A 109 -18.19 1.49 4.07
CA GLY A 109 -18.48 1.20 5.47
C GLY A 109 -19.87 1.66 5.90
N ARG A 110 -20.15 1.66 7.21
CA ARG A 110 -21.45 2.10 7.75
C ARG A 110 -21.68 3.61 7.62
N GLU A 111 -20.63 4.41 7.83
CA GLU A 111 -20.71 5.88 7.87
C GLU A 111 -19.93 6.55 6.73
N GLY A 112 -19.66 5.81 5.65
CA GLY A 112 -18.85 6.31 4.53
C GLY A 112 -17.94 5.24 3.98
N PHE A 113 -16.64 5.51 3.96
CA PHE A 113 -15.61 4.58 3.56
C PHE A 113 -14.66 4.30 4.71
N ASP A 114 -14.24 3.04 4.83
CA ASP A 114 -13.31 2.57 5.84
C ASP A 114 -12.05 2.02 5.16
N LEU A 115 -10.92 2.06 5.87
CA LEU A 115 -9.65 1.52 5.43
C LEU A 115 -9.37 0.19 6.13
N TYR A 116 -9.27 -0.88 5.36
CA TYR A 116 -9.02 -2.22 5.84
C TYR A 116 -7.55 -2.58 5.68
N CYS A 117 -7.01 -3.32 6.64
CA CYS A 117 -5.73 -4.02 6.54
C CYS A 117 -6.01 -5.51 6.65
N VAL A 118 -5.61 -6.30 5.65
CA VAL A 118 -5.63 -7.75 5.66
C VAL A 118 -4.19 -8.24 5.78
N SER A 119 -3.87 -8.87 6.90
CA SER A 119 -2.55 -9.46 7.17
C SER A 119 -2.59 -10.95 6.87
N ILE A 120 -1.76 -11.38 5.92
CA ILE A 120 -1.60 -12.77 5.51
C ILE A 120 -0.24 -13.22 6.04
N GLU A 121 -0.26 -13.92 7.18
CA GLU A 121 0.94 -14.46 7.81
C GLU A 121 1.10 -15.95 7.53
N ALA A 122 2.18 -16.58 7.99
CA ALA A 122 2.47 -17.99 7.72
C ALA A 122 1.32 -18.92 8.17
N ASP A 123 0.75 -18.66 9.35
CA ASP A 123 -0.24 -19.54 9.99
C ASP A 123 -1.60 -18.85 10.23
N THR A 124 -1.65 -17.51 10.16
CA THR A 124 -2.86 -16.73 10.40
C THR A 124 -3.20 -15.84 9.21
N ILE A 125 -4.49 -15.56 9.06
CA ILE A 125 -4.99 -14.51 8.18
C ILE A 125 -6.03 -13.76 8.97
N ASP A 126 -5.74 -12.49 9.20
CA ASP A 126 -6.60 -11.60 9.98
C ASP A 126 -6.87 -10.33 9.18
N TYR A 127 -7.92 -9.62 9.56
CA TYR A 127 -8.13 -8.27 9.06
C TYR A 127 -8.60 -7.35 10.18
N GLU A 128 -8.23 -6.08 10.05
CA GLU A 128 -8.67 -5.01 10.93
C GLU A 128 -9.10 -3.79 10.10
N ILE A 129 -10.03 -3.01 10.66
CA ILE A 129 -10.32 -1.67 10.16
C ILE A 129 -9.34 -0.73 10.85
N ILE A 130 -8.59 0.05 10.08
CA ILE A 130 -7.66 1.03 10.63
C ILE A 130 -8.46 2.10 11.35
N GLU A 131 -8.18 2.29 12.63
CA GLU A 131 -8.89 3.27 13.46
C GLU A 131 -8.60 4.71 12.97
N PRO A 132 -9.56 5.64 13.14
CA PRO A 132 -9.32 7.04 12.86
C PRO A 132 -8.10 7.59 13.58
N ILE A 133 -7.36 8.48 12.91
CA ILE A 133 -6.14 9.12 13.44
C ILE A 133 -5.03 8.09 13.69
N THR A 134 -5.07 6.96 12.98
CA THR A 134 -4.04 5.91 13.05
C THR A 134 -3.40 5.71 11.68
N THR A 135 -2.09 5.39 11.72
CA THR A 135 -1.33 4.99 10.54
C THR A 135 -0.83 3.57 10.73
N GLN A 136 -0.95 2.77 9.68
CA GLN A 136 -0.28 1.49 9.56
C GLN A 136 0.76 1.52 8.45
N PHE A 137 1.88 0.85 8.74
CA PHE A 137 2.96 0.65 7.81
C PHE A 137 3.05 -0.84 7.48
N SER A 138 3.37 -1.19 6.23
CA SER A 138 3.55 -2.58 5.80
C SER A 138 4.63 -3.36 6.56
N PHE A 139 5.52 -2.67 7.29
CA PHE A 139 6.61 -3.26 8.07
C PHE A 139 6.17 -3.97 9.37
N GLY A 140 4.86 -4.07 9.63
CA GLY A 140 4.31 -4.77 10.79
C GLY A 140 4.41 -3.94 12.08
N LYS A 141 3.73 -4.41 13.13
CA LYS A 141 3.52 -3.71 14.42
C LYS A 141 4.81 -3.40 15.23
N GLY A 142 6.00 -3.80 14.74
CA GLY A 142 7.29 -3.60 15.43
C GLY A 142 8.00 -2.28 15.15
N ALA A 143 7.50 -1.45 14.24
CA ALA A 143 8.11 -0.16 13.88
C ALA A 143 7.58 1.05 14.66
N LEU A 144 6.75 0.81 15.68
CA LEU A 144 6.04 1.86 16.45
C LEU A 144 6.98 2.81 17.22
N ASP A 145 8.21 2.39 17.50
CA ASP A 145 9.21 3.20 18.22
C ASP A 145 10.19 3.95 17.31
N ASP A 146 10.01 3.93 15.98
CA ASP A 146 10.84 4.74 15.07
C ASP A 146 10.46 6.23 15.21
N PRO A 147 11.39 7.13 15.61
CA PRO A 147 11.13 8.55 15.70
C PRO A 147 10.61 9.18 14.39
N ALA A 148 10.98 8.62 13.24
CA ALA A 148 10.48 9.07 11.94
C ALA A 148 8.99 8.80 11.75
N TYR A 149 8.50 7.68 12.30
CA TYR A 149 7.10 7.27 12.19
C TYR A 149 6.24 8.13 13.12
N ASN A 150 6.74 8.37 14.33
CA ASN A 150 6.12 9.29 15.27
C ASN A 150 6.08 10.73 14.72
N ALA A 151 7.16 11.19 14.08
CA ALA A 151 7.19 12.49 13.41
C ALA A 151 6.19 12.56 12.26
N PHE A 152 6.09 11.52 11.43
CA PHE A 152 5.10 11.43 10.35
C PHE A 152 3.66 11.53 10.90
N ASN A 153 3.33 10.69 11.89
CA ASN A 153 2.01 10.66 12.51
C ASN A 153 1.65 12.00 13.16
N SER A 154 2.61 12.66 13.82
CA SER A 154 2.40 13.97 14.44
C SER A 154 2.05 15.09 13.43
N CYS A 155 2.28 14.88 12.14
CA CYS A 155 2.02 15.84 11.07
C CYS A 155 0.74 15.56 10.27
N LEU A 156 0.07 14.43 10.49
CA LEU A 156 -1.20 14.11 9.84
C LEU A 156 -2.32 15.02 10.35
N ARG A 157 -3.14 15.55 9.44
CA ARG A 157 -4.22 16.49 9.81
C ARG A 157 -5.48 16.21 9.00
N PRO A 158 -6.67 16.21 9.62
CA PRO A 158 -7.94 16.23 8.91
C PRO A 158 -8.06 17.43 7.95
N SER A 159 -8.95 17.35 6.96
CA SER A 159 -9.10 18.39 5.93
C SER A 159 -9.54 19.75 6.48
N PHE A 160 -10.27 19.79 7.60
CA PHE A 160 -10.73 21.04 8.21
C PHE A 160 -9.60 21.93 8.79
N TYR A 161 -8.37 21.42 8.89
CA TYR A 161 -7.19 22.23 9.25
C TYR A 161 -6.67 23.09 8.07
N PHE A 162 -7.20 22.88 6.87
CA PHE A 162 -6.72 23.52 5.65
C PHE A 162 -7.77 24.46 5.07
N GLN A 163 -7.30 25.51 4.39
CA GLN A 163 -8.17 26.48 3.74
C GLN A 163 -8.89 25.90 2.51
N SER A 164 -8.35 24.82 1.93
CA SER A 164 -8.90 24.15 0.75
C SER A 164 -8.46 22.68 0.69
N VAL A 165 -9.18 21.89 -0.11
CA VAL A 165 -8.81 20.49 -0.41
C VAL A 165 -7.45 20.40 -1.09
N ASP A 166 -7.09 21.36 -1.96
CA ASP A 166 -5.77 21.39 -2.61
C ASP A 166 -4.63 21.63 -1.60
N ALA A 167 -4.86 22.47 -0.58
CA ALA A 167 -3.90 22.69 0.49
C ALA A 167 -3.74 21.43 1.36
N PHE A 168 -4.85 20.73 1.65
CA PHE A 168 -4.82 19.42 2.31
C PHE A 168 -4.00 18.40 1.51
N HIS A 169 -4.24 18.26 0.20
CA HIS A 169 -3.49 17.34 -0.66
C HIS A 169 -1.99 17.71 -0.70
N SER A 170 -1.68 18.99 -0.91
CA SER A 170 -0.29 19.47 -1.02
C SER A 170 0.51 19.20 0.25
N HIS A 171 -0.08 19.44 1.42
CA HIS A 171 0.54 19.13 2.72
C HIS A 171 0.89 17.66 2.86
N HIS A 172 -0.08 16.77 2.61
CA HIS A 172 0.12 15.34 2.79
C HIS A 172 1.05 14.75 1.73
N LEU A 173 1.04 15.24 0.49
CA LEU A 173 2.00 14.85 -0.55
C LEU A 173 3.43 15.27 -0.19
N ALA A 174 3.62 16.46 0.37
CA ALA A 174 4.93 16.92 0.84
C ALA A 174 5.43 16.05 2.02
N LEU A 175 4.54 15.72 2.96
CA LEU A 175 4.83 14.84 4.09
C LEU A 175 5.24 13.44 3.62
N LEU A 176 4.48 12.82 2.72
CA LEU A 176 4.80 11.52 2.12
C LEU A 176 6.13 11.57 1.36
N SER A 177 6.36 12.62 0.56
CA SER A 177 7.61 12.79 -0.19
C SER A 177 8.83 12.88 0.72
N ALA A 178 8.73 13.61 1.84
CA ALA A 178 9.80 13.68 2.82
C ALA A 178 10.05 12.31 3.49
N PHE A 179 8.98 11.57 3.81
CA PHE A 179 9.08 10.24 4.41
C PHE A 179 9.74 9.22 3.46
N PHE A 180 9.23 9.06 2.25
CA PHE A 180 9.79 8.11 1.28
C PHE A 180 11.25 8.42 0.92
N ARG A 181 11.63 9.70 0.76
CA ARG A 181 13.03 10.10 0.55
C ARG A 181 13.94 9.71 1.72
N ARG A 182 13.46 9.91 2.95
CA ARG A 182 14.20 9.51 4.14
C ARG A 182 14.37 7.99 4.19
N GLN A 183 13.32 7.23 3.92
CA GLN A 183 13.38 5.78 3.97
C GLN A 183 14.25 5.18 2.86
N SER A 184 14.17 5.70 1.64
CA SER A 184 15.04 5.25 0.54
C SER A 184 16.52 5.56 0.76
N ALA A 185 16.85 6.48 1.66
CA ALA A 185 18.23 6.78 2.02
C ALA A 185 18.83 5.77 3.02
N ILE A 186 18.00 4.99 3.71
CA ILE A 186 18.44 4.00 4.71
C ILE A 186 18.10 2.55 4.32
N ASP A 187 17.14 2.34 3.42
CA ASP A 187 16.77 1.04 2.87
C ASP A 187 16.75 1.10 1.33
N GLU A 188 17.69 0.38 0.70
CA GLU A 188 17.80 0.32 -0.77
C GLU A 188 16.61 -0.38 -1.45
N LEU A 189 15.79 -1.10 -0.68
CA LEU A 189 14.57 -1.77 -1.12
C LEU A 189 13.32 -0.90 -0.97
N VAL A 190 13.49 0.38 -0.64
CA VAL A 190 12.44 1.40 -0.67
C VAL A 190 12.84 2.49 -1.68
N THR A 191 11.92 2.89 -2.56
CA THR A 191 12.16 4.02 -3.49
C THR A 191 11.59 5.33 -2.94
N ALA A 192 12.21 6.45 -3.31
CA ALA A 192 11.64 7.77 -3.07
C ALA A 192 10.48 8.11 -4.03
N SER A 193 10.36 7.38 -5.15
CA SER A 193 9.16 7.42 -6.00
C SER A 193 8.06 6.53 -5.41
N PHE A 194 6.83 7.02 -5.48
CA PHE A 194 5.67 6.36 -4.90
C PHE A 194 4.39 6.77 -5.62
N ASP A 195 3.36 5.95 -5.48
CA ASP A 195 1.99 6.34 -5.78
C ASP A 195 1.29 6.77 -4.48
N ALA A 196 0.36 7.72 -4.57
CA ALA A 196 -0.47 8.15 -3.45
C ALA A 196 -1.93 8.27 -3.87
N PHE A 197 -2.82 7.95 -2.94
CA PHE A 197 -4.26 8.04 -3.06
C PHE A 197 -4.86 8.66 -1.81
N MET A 198 -5.76 9.62 -1.99
CA MET A 198 -6.51 10.24 -0.89
C MET A 198 -8.00 10.20 -1.20
N LEU A 199 -8.81 9.73 -0.27
CA LEU A 199 -10.25 9.52 -0.43
C LEU A 199 -11.03 10.28 0.64
N ASP A 200 -11.99 11.12 0.25
CA ASP A 200 -12.98 11.69 1.17
C ASP A 200 -13.94 10.58 1.62
N LYS A 201 -13.98 10.31 2.93
CA LYS A 201 -14.77 9.22 3.50
C LYS A 201 -16.27 9.41 3.34
N ARG A 202 -16.76 10.64 3.25
CA ARG A 202 -18.18 10.94 3.14
C ARG A 202 -18.65 10.85 1.70
N THR A 203 -17.88 11.39 0.76
CA THR A 203 -18.31 11.49 -0.65
C THR A 203 -17.82 10.32 -1.49
N GLY A 204 -16.77 9.61 -1.07
CA GLY A 204 -16.10 8.60 -1.87
C GLY A 204 -15.31 9.17 -3.04
N ILE A 205 -15.14 10.49 -3.10
CA ILE A 205 -14.31 11.14 -4.13
C ILE A 205 -12.85 10.94 -3.73
N GLY A 206 -12.08 10.36 -4.65
CA GLY A 206 -10.66 10.10 -4.47
C GLY A 206 -9.81 10.79 -5.51
N ALA A 207 -8.60 11.17 -5.11
CA ALA A 207 -7.57 11.68 -6.00
C ALA A 207 -6.31 10.81 -5.92
N PHE A 208 -5.63 10.68 -7.05
CA PHE A 208 -4.49 9.78 -7.22
C PHE A 208 -3.31 10.52 -7.83
N TRP A 209 -2.11 10.31 -7.28
CA TRP A 209 -0.87 10.94 -7.73
C TRP A 209 0.21 9.89 -7.95
N GLN A 210 1.04 10.15 -8.96
CA GLN A 210 2.25 9.40 -9.24
C GLN A 210 3.43 10.33 -9.02
N ILE A 211 4.21 10.06 -7.99
CA ILE A 211 5.37 10.87 -7.62
C ILE A 211 6.61 10.16 -8.13
N SER A 212 7.28 10.78 -9.10
CA SER A 212 8.55 10.29 -9.64
C SER A 212 9.73 10.97 -8.95
N GLU A 213 10.87 10.29 -8.97
CA GLU A 213 12.10 10.79 -8.33
C GLU A 213 12.89 11.78 -9.23
N THR A 214 12.62 11.84 -10.53
CA THR A 214 13.60 12.39 -11.48
C THR A 214 13.60 13.91 -11.62
N SER A 215 14.78 14.49 -11.38
CA SER A 215 15.56 14.97 -12.51
C SER A 215 16.79 14.07 -12.68
N LYS A 216 16.80 13.20 -13.70
CA LYS A 216 18.04 12.58 -14.21
C LYS A 216 18.14 12.91 -15.70
N GLN A 217 19.09 13.78 -16.03
CA GLN A 217 19.56 14.03 -17.39
C GLN A 217 20.25 12.75 -17.90
N ILE A 218 19.78 12.17 -19.01
CA ILE A 218 20.21 10.82 -19.43
C ILE A 218 21.26 10.82 -20.56
N ALA A 219 21.47 11.91 -21.32
CA ALA A 219 22.66 12.15 -22.16
C ALA A 219 22.56 13.47 -22.95
N TYR A 220 23.70 13.99 -23.40
CA TYR A 220 23.82 14.83 -24.61
C TYR A 220 23.97 13.91 -25.83
N ILE A 221 23.24 14.20 -26.91
CA ILE A 221 23.60 13.75 -28.26
C ILE A 221 24.07 15.00 -28.97
N ASP A 222 25.38 15.13 -29.15
CA ASP A 222 25.93 16.06 -30.14
C ASP A 222 25.80 15.40 -31.51
N LEU A 223 25.22 16.13 -32.47
CA LEU A 223 25.13 15.75 -33.88
C LEU A 223 26.47 15.97 -34.58
#